data_AF-A0A923BIV5-F1
#
_entry.id   AF-A0A923BIV5-F1
#
_cell.length_a   1.000
_cell.length_b   1.000
_cell.length_c   1.000
_cell.angle_alpha   90.00
_cell.angle_beta   90.00
_cell.angle_gamma   90.00
#
_symmetry.space_group_name_H-M   'P 1'
#
loop_
_entity.id
_entity.type
_entity.pdbx_description
1 polymer ?
#
loop_
_entity_poly.entity_id
_entity_poly.type
_entity_poly.pdbx_seq_one_letter_code
_entity_poly.pdbx_strand_id
1 'polypeptide(L)'
;MSTVAPRNLNPRGNFDDFSEFDDERLLSAEESQVAWIVYGCLTAAVIVAYENMIRFTATFWAKDMYSHGYIIPFFAAYLFWIRKRPLRDAAPLDRWIGVGVVAASLGLRIFAAYFDYNNFERVSFIGALLGVCLIAGGRSMFKWAWLPIAFLAFMYPLPSLIENTLLMKLQMYASIFSTWTLQVLGVSAARQGNTINVDTLDEALEVAEACSGLRMLTIFGAMSVALVMIIDRPWWDKLIILLSAIPIALASNVIRIVATALLYMAFGQDTPWLNKIIHDWAGFAMMPIGLGLLWIELAILSRLTIPIDADDFVPYGRATTA
;
A
#
# COMPACT_ATOMS: atom_id res chain seq x y z
N MET A 1 -16.76 -6.83 49.61
CA MET A 1 -16.79 -7.48 48.28
C MET A 1 -16.08 -6.55 47.31
N SER A 2 -14.98 -7.02 46.73
CA SER A 2 -14.08 -6.18 45.92
C SER A 2 -14.73 -5.78 44.60
N THR A 3 -14.66 -4.49 44.30
CA THR A 3 -14.89 -3.91 42.97
C THR A 3 -13.85 -4.46 42.00
N VAL A 4 -14.22 -5.46 41.20
CA VAL A 4 -13.43 -5.88 40.05
C VAL A 4 -13.73 -4.88 38.95
N ALA A 5 -12.82 -3.94 38.74
CA ALA A 5 -12.80 -3.15 37.52
C ALA A 5 -12.77 -4.10 36.32
N PRO A 6 -13.60 -3.92 35.28
CA PRO A 6 -13.42 -4.66 34.05
C PRO A 6 -12.07 -4.22 33.49
N ARG A 7 -11.09 -5.10 33.64
CA ARG A 7 -9.77 -4.98 33.03
C ARG A 7 -10.03 -4.95 31.53
N ASN A 8 -10.04 -3.75 30.95
CA ASN A 8 -10.17 -3.57 29.51
C ASN A 8 -8.86 -4.05 28.86
N LEU A 9 -8.76 -5.37 28.73
CA LEU A 9 -7.76 -6.02 27.90
C LEU A 9 -8.26 -5.88 26.49
N ASN A 10 -7.84 -4.79 25.83
CA ASN A 10 -7.87 -4.63 24.38
C ASN A 10 -7.44 -5.95 23.69
N PRO A 11 -8.38 -6.75 23.15
CA PRO A 11 -8.04 -7.96 22.40
C PRO A 11 -8.04 -7.70 20.89
N ARG A 12 -8.44 -6.49 20.48
CA ARG A 12 -8.96 -6.19 19.15
C ARG A 12 -8.11 -5.09 18.54
N GLY A 13 -6.93 -5.45 18.03
CA GLY A 13 -6.05 -4.57 17.25
C GLY A 13 -6.67 -4.05 15.95
N ASN A 14 -7.91 -3.57 15.98
CA ASN A 14 -8.56 -2.91 14.87
C ASN A 14 -8.05 -1.47 14.85
N PHE A 15 -7.42 -1.10 13.75
CA PHE A 15 -6.81 0.22 13.52
C PHE A 15 -7.82 1.39 13.53
N ASP A 16 -9.12 1.07 13.62
CA ASP A 16 -10.26 1.97 13.58
C ASP A 16 -11.09 1.93 14.88
N ASP A 17 -10.56 1.47 16.02
CA ASP A 17 -11.24 1.64 17.33
C ASP A 17 -11.12 3.11 17.76
N PHE A 18 -12.29 3.75 17.93
CA PHE A 18 -12.38 5.14 18.32
C PHE A 18 -13.25 5.39 19.56
N SER A 19 -13.54 4.32 20.31
CA SER A 19 -14.39 4.35 21.52
C SER A 19 -13.87 5.30 22.59
N GLU A 20 -12.55 5.50 22.66
CA GLU A 20 -11.91 6.40 23.63
C GLU A 20 -12.29 7.89 23.48
N PHE A 21 -12.87 8.29 22.35
CA PHE A 21 -13.28 9.68 22.11
C PHE A 21 -14.77 9.89 22.35
N ASP A 22 -15.56 8.85 22.67
CA ASP A 22 -17.03 8.92 22.66
C ASP A 22 -17.62 9.89 23.69
N ASP A 23 -16.83 10.22 24.71
CA ASP A 23 -17.17 11.22 25.72
C ASP A 23 -16.87 12.67 25.28
N GLU A 24 -16.16 12.89 24.17
CA GLU A 24 -15.84 14.24 23.69
C GLU A 24 -17.03 14.91 22.99
N ARG A 25 -17.19 16.22 23.24
CA ARG A 25 -18.26 17.04 22.64
C ARG A 25 -18.17 17.02 21.12
N LEU A 26 -19.29 16.74 20.46
CA LEU A 26 -19.45 16.93 19.01
C LEU A 26 -19.43 18.43 18.67
N LEU A 27 -18.69 18.80 17.62
CA LEU A 27 -18.71 20.17 17.12
C LEU A 27 -20.09 20.51 16.54
N SER A 28 -20.54 21.76 16.74
CA SER A 28 -21.69 22.29 16.02
C SER A 28 -21.43 22.35 14.51
N ALA A 29 -22.47 22.52 13.71
CA ALA A 29 -22.35 22.60 12.26
C ALA A 29 -21.39 23.72 11.81
N GLU A 30 -21.46 24.89 12.45
CA GLU A 30 -20.60 26.03 12.17
C GLU A 30 -19.13 25.77 12.57
N GLU A 31 -18.89 25.23 13.77
CA GLU A 31 -17.54 24.87 14.23
C GLU A 31 -16.89 23.82 13.32
N SER A 32 -17.68 22.81 12.91
CA SER A 32 -17.24 21.77 11.98
C SER A 32 -16.90 22.37 10.61
N GLN A 33 -17.75 23.27 10.09
CA GLN A 33 -17.49 23.96 8.83
C GLN A 33 -16.20 24.79 8.88
N VAL A 34 -15.96 25.53 9.96
CA VAL A 34 -14.72 26.29 10.16
C VAL A 34 -13.51 25.34 10.20
N ALA A 35 -13.59 24.24 10.94
CA ALA A 35 -12.51 23.26 11.01
C ALA A 35 -12.17 22.66 9.64
N TRP A 36 -13.17 22.32 8.83
CA TRP A 36 -12.97 21.83 7.45
C TRP A 36 -12.39 22.89 6.52
N ILE A 37 -12.80 24.16 6.63
CA ILE A 37 -12.21 25.26 5.85
C ILE A 37 -10.74 25.45 6.23
N VAL A 38 -10.43 25.50 7.53
CA VAL A 38 -9.05 25.62 8.03
C VAL A 38 -8.21 24.44 7.55
N TYR A 39 -8.72 23.22 7.67
CA TYR A 39 -8.06 22.02 7.15
C TYR A 39 -7.78 22.11 5.66
N GLY A 40 -8.77 22.51 4.85
CA GLY A 40 -8.64 22.65 3.40
C GLY A 40 -7.60 23.71 3.01
N CYS A 41 -7.63 24.88 3.65
CA CYS A 41 -6.68 25.95 3.41
C CYS A 41 -5.25 25.55 3.79
N LEU A 42 -5.04 24.94 4.95
CA LEU A 42 -3.72 24.49 5.40
C LEU A 42 -3.19 23.34 4.52
N THR A 43 -4.05 22.40 4.14
CA THR A 43 -3.69 21.31 3.23
C THR A 43 -3.28 21.87 1.86
N ALA A 44 -4.03 22.84 1.31
CA ALA A 44 -3.67 23.50 0.05
C ALA A 44 -2.33 24.23 0.18
N ALA A 45 -2.09 24.94 1.29
CA ALA A 45 -0.81 25.60 1.55
C ALA A 45 0.35 24.60 1.62
N VAL A 46 0.17 23.44 2.25
CA VAL A 46 1.16 22.35 2.25
C VAL A 46 1.39 21.81 0.84
N ILE A 47 0.34 21.56 0.05
CA ILE A 47 0.50 21.07 -1.33
C ILE A 47 1.30 22.06 -2.18
N VAL A 48 1.01 23.36 -2.08
CA VAL A 48 1.75 24.42 -2.78
C VAL A 48 3.20 24.48 -2.29
N ALA A 49 3.44 24.44 -0.97
CA ALA A 49 4.80 24.47 -0.40
C ALA A 49 5.66 23.26 -0.83
N TYR A 50 5.02 22.13 -1.18
CA TYR A 50 5.66 20.89 -1.61
C TYR A 50 5.54 20.64 -3.13
N GLU A 51 5.12 21.63 -3.92
CA GLU A 51 4.88 21.49 -5.36
C GLU A 51 6.09 20.90 -6.10
N ASN A 52 7.29 21.40 -5.83
CA ASN A 52 8.52 20.94 -6.48
C ASN A 52 8.76 19.44 -6.26
N MET A 53 8.52 18.96 -5.03
CA MET A 53 8.66 17.55 -4.69
C MET A 53 7.59 16.69 -5.36
N ILE A 54 6.35 17.17 -5.42
CA ILE A 54 5.25 16.47 -6.09
C ILE A 54 5.51 16.38 -7.60
N ARG A 55 5.96 17.46 -8.23
CA ARG A 55 6.34 17.47 -9.66
C ARG A 55 7.50 16.52 -9.94
N PHE A 56 8.52 16.52 -9.07
CA PHE A 56 9.62 15.56 -9.19
C PHE A 56 9.14 14.12 -9.03
N THR A 57 8.26 13.86 -8.07
CA THR A 57 7.66 12.54 -7.86
C THR A 57 6.83 12.09 -9.07
N ALA A 58 6.10 13.01 -9.72
CA ALA A 58 5.32 12.72 -10.91
C ALA A 58 6.17 12.24 -12.10
N THR A 59 7.47 12.59 -12.16
CA THR A 59 8.38 12.05 -13.18
C THR A 59 8.63 10.54 -13.04
N PHE A 60 8.47 10.00 -11.82
CA PHE A 60 8.53 8.55 -11.59
C PHE A 60 7.21 7.89 -11.98
N TRP A 61 6.07 8.55 -11.74
CA TRP A 61 4.76 8.04 -12.13
C TRP A 61 4.61 7.91 -13.64
N ALA A 62 5.30 8.76 -14.41
CA ALA A 62 5.36 8.65 -15.86
C ALA A 62 6.12 7.41 -16.36
N LYS A 63 6.84 6.70 -15.48
CA LYS A 63 7.55 5.44 -15.81
C LYS A 63 6.68 4.24 -15.47
N ASP A 64 6.77 3.19 -16.27
CA ASP A 64 5.98 1.96 -16.10
C ASP A 64 6.02 1.39 -14.69
N MET A 65 7.20 1.38 -14.07
CA MET A 65 7.45 0.80 -12.75
C MET A 65 6.61 1.44 -11.64
N TYR A 66 6.40 2.76 -11.68
CA TYR A 66 5.73 3.53 -10.62
C TYR A 66 4.43 4.20 -11.08
N SER A 67 3.88 3.76 -12.22
CA SER A 67 2.62 4.25 -12.81
C SER A 67 1.42 4.25 -11.86
N HIS A 68 1.38 3.32 -10.90
CA HIS A 68 0.34 3.26 -9.86
C HIS A 68 0.33 4.51 -8.95
N GLY A 69 1.43 5.25 -8.86
CA GLY A 69 1.54 6.45 -8.03
C GLY A 69 0.52 7.54 -8.37
N TYR A 70 0.03 7.60 -9.63
CA TYR A 70 -1.07 8.50 -10.00
C TYR A 70 -2.38 8.15 -9.29
N ILE A 71 -2.65 6.88 -9.00
CA ILE A 71 -3.92 6.41 -8.44
C ILE A 71 -3.95 6.58 -6.92
N ILE A 72 -2.80 6.51 -6.25
CA ILE A 72 -2.68 6.53 -4.79
C ILE A 72 -3.35 7.77 -4.16
N PRO A 73 -3.15 9.01 -4.63
CA PRO A 73 -3.84 10.18 -4.08
C PRO A 73 -5.36 10.12 -4.20
N PHE A 74 -5.89 9.61 -5.33
CA PHE A 74 -7.33 9.46 -5.51
C PHE A 74 -7.91 8.41 -4.57
N PHE A 75 -7.18 7.31 -4.36
CA PHE A 75 -7.60 6.29 -3.41
C PHE A 75 -7.54 6.80 -1.96
N ALA A 76 -6.51 7.56 -1.58
CA ALA A 76 -6.46 8.23 -0.28
C ALA A 76 -7.65 9.19 -0.08
N ALA A 77 -8.00 9.98 -1.10
CA ALA A 77 -9.19 10.83 -1.08
C ALA A 77 -10.50 10.02 -0.95
N TYR A 78 -10.59 8.86 -1.61
CA TYR A 78 -11.70 7.93 -1.44
C TYR A 78 -11.76 7.37 -0.01
N LEU A 79 -10.63 6.98 0.59
CA LEU A 79 -10.56 6.53 1.99
C LEU A 79 -11.05 7.61 2.96
N PHE A 80 -10.70 8.88 2.70
CA PHE A 80 -11.26 10.01 3.44
C PHE A 80 -12.77 10.14 3.26
N TRP A 81 -13.26 9.98 2.03
CA TRP A 81 -14.70 10.05 1.75
C TRP A 81 -15.47 8.97 2.51
N ILE A 82 -15.03 7.70 2.48
CA ILE A 82 -15.81 6.60 3.08
C ILE A 82 -15.78 6.63 4.61
N ARG A 83 -14.71 7.15 5.22
CA ARG A 83 -14.55 7.21 6.68
C ARG A 83 -15.34 8.35 7.34
N LYS A 84 -16.41 8.88 6.73
CA LYS A 84 -17.12 10.09 7.23
C LYS A 84 -17.39 9.99 8.73
N ARG A 85 -16.72 10.84 9.51
CA ARG A 85 -16.90 10.92 10.97
C ARG A 85 -17.16 12.36 11.38
N PRO A 86 -18.14 12.62 12.27
CA PRO A 86 -18.32 13.96 12.81
C PRO A 86 -17.08 14.38 13.61
N LEU A 87 -16.64 15.62 13.41
CA LEU A 87 -15.52 16.20 14.15
C LEU A 87 -15.90 16.40 15.61
N ARG A 88 -14.93 16.16 16.49
CA ARG A 88 -15.05 16.35 17.94
C ARG A 88 -14.20 17.52 18.38
N ASP A 89 -14.54 18.06 19.54
CA ASP A 89 -13.82 19.21 20.10
C ASP A 89 -12.35 18.87 20.34
N ALA A 90 -11.47 19.80 20.02
CA ALA A 90 -10.02 19.55 20.02
C ALA A 90 -9.37 20.25 21.21
N ALA A 91 -8.63 19.49 22.02
CA ALA A 91 -7.85 20.07 23.11
C ALA A 91 -6.84 21.10 22.57
N PRO A 92 -6.67 22.27 23.22
CA PRO A 92 -5.69 23.27 22.79
C PRO A 92 -4.26 22.71 22.68
N LEU A 93 -3.90 21.78 23.56
CA LEU A 93 -2.61 21.10 23.53
C LEU A 93 -2.39 20.32 22.23
N ASP A 94 -3.40 19.62 21.72
CA ASP A 94 -3.30 18.85 20.47
C ASP A 94 -3.03 19.76 19.27
N ARG A 95 -3.64 20.95 19.25
CA ARG A 95 -3.39 21.94 18.20
C ARG A 95 -1.95 22.43 18.22
N TRP A 96 -1.39 22.70 19.41
CA TRP A 96 0.01 23.10 19.57
C TRP A 96 0.99 21.98 19.22
N ILE A 97 0.66 20.73 19.56
CA ILE A 97 1.42 19.56 19.08
C ILE A 97 1.41 19.53 17.55
N GLY A 98 0.26 19.77 16.91
CA GLY A 98 0.13 19.88 15.46
C GLY A 98 1.04 20.95 14.85
N VAL A 99 1.09 22.15 15.45
CA VAL A 99 2.03 23.21 15.05
C VAL A 99 3.48 22.73 15.17
N GLY A 100 3.83 22.08 16.27
CA GLY A 100 5.16 21.49 16.47
C GLY A 100 5.51 20.45 15.40
N VAL A 101 4.57 19.58 15.03
CA VAL A 101 4.74 18.56 13.99
C VAL A 101 4.93 19.19 12.61
N VAL A 102 4.14 20.23 12.26
CA VAL A 102 4.32 20.97 11.00
C VAL A 102 5.68 21.67 10.97
N ALA A 103 6.06 22.35 12.06
CA ALA A 103 7.35 23.02 12.16
C ALA A 103 8.53 22.04 12.03
N ALA A 104 8.47 20.89 12.71
CA ALA A 104 9.45 19.82 12.59
C ALA A 104 9.52 19.26 11.16
N SER A 105 8.37 19.09 10.51
CA SER A 105 8.30 18.62 9.11
C SER A 105 8.94 19.63 8.15
N LEU A 106 8.65 20.92 8.30
CA LEU A 106 9.30 21.97 7.50
C LEU A 106 10.81 22.06 7.80
N GLY A 107 11.23 21.88 9.05
CA GLY A 107 12.65 21.77 9.42
C GLY A 107 13.32 20.57 8.74
N LEU A 108 12.66 19.41 8.72
CA LEU A 108 13.14 18.22 8.02
C LEU A 108 13.20 18.44 6.50
N ARG A 109 12.25 19.18 5.91
CA ARG A 109 12.28 19.58 4.50
C ARG A 109 13.50 20.45 4.19
N ILE A 110 13.79 21.44 5.02
CA ILE A 110 14.98 22.30 4.86
C ILE A 110 16.26 21.47 4.98
N PHE A 111 16.32 20.58 5.96
CA PHE A 111 17.43 19.65 6.12
C PHE A 111 17.60 18.74 4.89
N ALA A 112 16.50 18.17 4.37
CA ALA A 112 16.49 17.34 3.18
C ALA A 112 17.02 18.09 1.95
N ALA A 113 16.59 19.34 1.77
CA ALA A 113 17.06 20.19 0.69
C ALA A 113 18.55 20.55 0.81
N TYR A 114 19.05 20.74 2.04
CA TYR A 114 20.47 21.04 2.28
C TYR A 114 21.39 19.85 1.96
N PHE A 115 20.95 18.62 2.27
CA PHE A 115 21.73 17.39 2.05
C PHE A 115 21.39 16.65 0.74
N ASP A 116 20.54 17.24 -0.12
CA ASP A 116 20.02 16.63 -1.36
C ASP A 116 19.41 15.23 -1.13
N TYR A 117 18.72 15.07 0.00
CA TYR A 117 18.18 13.79 0.45
C TYR A 117 16.66 13.71 0.26
N ASN A 118 16.25 13.50 -0.99
CA ASN A 118 14.84 13.50 -1.44
C ASN A 118 13.91 12.58 -0.62
N ASN A 119 14.41 11.51 -0.01
CA ASN A 119 13.60 10.62 0.83
C ASN A 119 13.05 11.32 2.08
N PHE A 120 13.82 12.22 2.70
CA PHE A 120 13.37 12.96 3.87
C PHE A 120 12.33 14.01 3.52
N GLU A 121 12.40 14.59 2.32
CA GLU A 121 11.38 15.51 1.84
C GLU A 121 10.01 14.82 1.71
N ARG A 122 9.98 13.57 1.22
CA ARG A 122 8.75 12.75 1.12
C ARG A 122 8.14 12.45 2.48
N VAL A 123 8.97 12.08 3.47
CA VAL A 123 8.53 11.83 4.86
C VAL A 123 8.00 13.13 5.49
N SER A 124 8.67 14.25 5.24
CA SER A 124 8.23 15.54 5.76
C SER A 124 6.86 15.99 5.23
N PHE A 125 6.52 15.64 3.98
CA PHE A 125 5.19 15.92 3.43
C PHE A 125 4.09 15.16 4.18
N ILE A 126 4.28 13.86 4.43
CA ILE A 126 3.33 13.03 5.19
C ILE A 126 3.19 13.60 6.61
N GLY A 127 4.32 13.93 7.26
CA GLY A 127 4.32 14.55 8.58
C GLY A 127 3.57 15.88 8.63
N ALA A 128 3.75 16.74 7.63
CA ALA A 128 3.06 18.02 7.54
C ALA A 128 1.53 17.83 7.42
N LEU A 129 1.06 16.90 6.60
CA LEU A 129 -0.37 16.60 6.47
C LEU A 129 -0.98 16.07 7.78
N LEU A 130 -0.26 15.19 8.50
CA LEU A 130 -0.68 14.71 9.82
C LEU A 130 -0.74 15.86 10.85
N GLY A 131 0.25 16.76 10.83
CA GLY A 131 0.27 17.95 11.67
C GLY A 131 -0.91 18.89 11.40
N VAL A 132 -1.29 19.07 10.13
CA VAL A 132 -2.48 19.85 9.75
C VAL A 132 -3.76 19.25 10.32
N CYS A 133 -3.88 17.92 10.36
CA CYS A 133 -5.04 17.24 10.98
C CYS A 133 -5.13 17.55 12.49
N LEU A 134 -3.99 17.53 13.20
CA LEU A 134 -3.93 17.88 14.62
C LEU A 134 -4.30 19.36 14.87
N ILE A 135 -3.87 20.27 13.99
CA ILE A 135 -4.22 21.70 14.10
C ILE A 135 -5.72 21.92 13.91
N ALA A 136 -6.32 21.28 12.90
CA ALA A 136 -7.72 21.51 12.54
C ALA A 136 -8.71 20.83 13.49
N GLY A 137 -8.46 19.57 13.89
CA GLY A 137 -9.42 18.76 14.65
C GLY A 137 -8.79 17.85 15.70
N GLY A 138 -7.56 18.13 16.14
CA GLY A 138 -6.89 17.43 17.24
C GLY A 138 -6.66 15.94 16.99
N ARG A 139 -6.58 15.16 18.08
CA ARG A 139 -6.36 13.70 18.01
C ARG A 139 -7.47 12.95 17.29
N SER A 140 -8.72 13.41 17.40
CA SER A 140 -9.87 12.79 16.72
C SER A 140 -9.70 12.83 15.20
N MET A 141 -9.38 14.01 14.64
CA MET A 141 -9.12 14.15 13.21
C MET A 141 -7.84 13.44 12.77
N PHE A 142 -6.79 13.46 13.59
CA PHE A 142 -5.57 12.69 13.31
C PHE A 142 -5.87 11.18 13.21
N LYS A 143 -6.61 10.60 14.15
CA LYS A 143 -6.94 9.16 14.11
C LYS A 143 -7.89 8.79 12.98
N TRP A 144 -8.73 9.73 12.56
CA TRP A 144 -9.52 9.56 11.34
C TRP A 144 -8.65 9.60 10.06
N ALA A 145 -7.65 10.48 10.02
CA ALA A 145 -6.88 10.80 8.82
C ALA A 145 -5.57 10.02 8.65
N TRP A 146 -4.99 9.48 9.73
CA TRP A 146 -3.61 8.97 9.69
C TRP A 146 -3.44 7.83 8.70
N LEU A 147 -4.44 6.96 8.57
CA LEU A 147 -4.37 5.79 7.72
C LEU A 147 -4.47 6.17 6.22
N PRO A 148 -5.45 7.00 5.77
CA PRO A 148 -5.42 7.61 4.44
C PRO A 148 -4.13 8.39 4.13
N ILE A 149 -3.61 9.17 5.08
CA ILE A 149 -2.38 9.95 4.88
C ILE A 149 -1.15 9.05 4.79
N ALA A 150 -1.06 8.02 5.63
CA ALA A 150 0.01 7.02 5.56
C ALA A 150 -0.01 6.26 4.24
N PHE A 151 -1.20 6.02 3.68
CA PHE A 151 -1.34 5.38 2.37
C PHE A 151 -0.67 6.19 1.24
N LEU A 152 -0.57 7.52 1.37
CA LEU A 152 0.17 8.34 0.40
C LEU A 152 1.65 7.96 0.30
N ALA A 153 2.24 7.27 1.30
CA ALA A 153 3.61 6.78 1.19
C ALA A 153 3.82 5.88 -0.04
N PHE A 154 2.79 5.14 -0.47
CA PHE A 154 2.83 4.27 -1.65
C PHE A 154 2.88 5.03 -2.98
N MET A 155 2.66 6.35 -2.98
CA MET A 155 2.86 7.15 -4.19
C MET A 155 4.34 7.40 -4.47
N TYR A 156 5.23 7.20 -3.49
CA TYR A 156 6.66 7.46 -3.67
C TYR A 156 7.42 6.21 -4.13
N PRO A 157 8.45 6.38 -4.98
CA PRO A 157 9.37 5.28 -5.25
C PRO A 157 10.14 4.91 -3.98
N LEU A 158 10.50 3.63 -3.87
CA LEU A 158 11.27 3.14 -2.74
C LEU A 158 12.66 3.80 -2.73
N PRO A 159 13.31 3.92 -1.56
CA PRO A 159 14.72 4.30 -1.52
C PRO A 159 15.57 3.33 -2.35
N SER A 160 16.46 3.86 -3.19
CA SER A 160 17.23 3.07 -4.16
C SER A 160 17.98 1.88 -3.57
N LEU A 161 18.50 1.99 -2.33
CA LEU A 161 19.15 0.88 -1.63
C LEU A 161 18.19 -0.29 -1.39
N ILE A 162 16.98 0.00 -0.92
CA ILE A 162 15.94 -1.00 -0.66
C ILE A 162 15.46 -1.58 -1.98
N GLU A 163 15.20 -0.70 -2.93
CA GLU A 163 14.75 -1.03 -4.28
C GLU A 163 15.68 -2.04 -4.97
N ASN A 164 16.96 -1.70 -5.08
CA ASN A 164 17.97 -2.54 -5.73
C ASN A 164 18.15 -3.88 -5.00
N THR A 165 18.15 -3.86 -3.67
CA THR A 165 18.29 -5.08 -2.87
C THR A 165 17.10 -6.02 -3.06
N LEU A 166 15.87 -5.49 -3.05
CA LEU A 166 14.66 -6.28 -3.28
C LEU A 166 14.63 -6.82 -4.71
N LEU A 167 14.95 -5.99 -5.70
CA LEU A 167 14.97 -6.37 -7.11
C LEU A 167 15.95 -7.53 -7.35
N MET A 168 17.18 -7.44 -6.85
CA MET A 168 18.17 -8.52 -6.97
C MET A 168 17.69 -9.81 -6.30
N LYS A 169 17.11 -9.73 -5.10
CA LYS A 169 16.58 -10.90 -4.38
C LYS A 169 15.41 -11.53 -5.13
N LEU A 170 14.45 -10.74 -5.58
CA LEU A 170 13.29 -11.22 -6.33
C LEU A 170 13.73 -11.90 -7.64
N GLN A 171 14.69 -11.34 -8.37
CA GLN A 171 15.22 -11.97 -9.60
C GLN A 171 15.94 -13.29 -9.31
N MET A 172 16.72 -13.35 -8.23
CA MET A 172 17.38 -14.59 -7.80
C MET A 172 16.35 -15.68 -7.47
N TYR A 173 15.34 -15.37 -6.66
CA TYR A 173 14.30 -16.35 -6.33
C TYR A 173 13.47 -16.73 -7.55
N ALA A 174 13.08 -15.75 -8.38
CA ALA A 174 12.31 -16.02 -9.59
C ALA A 174 13.06 -16.94 -10.56
N SER A 175 14.36 -16.72 -10.77
CA SER A 175 15.18 -17.58 -11.62
C SER A 175 15.33 -19.00 -11.06
N ILE A 176 15.50 -19.15 -9.74
CA ILE A 176 15.55 -20.47 -9.07
C ILE A 176 14.23 -21.22 -9.28
N PHE A 177 13.11 -20.62 -8.88
CA PHE A 177 11.81 -21.27 -8.93
C PHE A 177 11.37 -21.54 -10.37
N SER A 178 11.60 -20.63 -11.31
CA SER A 178 11.24 -20.85 -12.71
C SER A 178 12.06 -21.98 -13.34
N THR A 179 13.36 -22.05 -13.08
CA THR A 179 14.22 -23.15 -13.57
C THR A 179 13.75 -24.48 -13.00
N TRP A 180 13.49 -24.53 -11.69
CA TRP A 180 12.98 -25.72 -11.03
C TRP A 180 11.63 -26.17 -11.62
N THR A 181 10.69 -25.23 -11.83
CA THR A 181 9.38 -25.54 -12.43
C THR A 181 9.54 -26.05 -13.86
N LEU A 182 10.41 -25.47 -14.69
CA LEU A 182 10.68 -25.95 -16.04
C LEU A 182 11.24 -27.38 -16.04
N GLN A 183 12.20 -27.67 -15.15
CA GLN A 183 12.77 -29.02 -15.00
C GLN A 183 11.72 -30.04 -14.57
N VAL A 184 10.82 -29.67 -13.65
CA VAL A 184 9.69 -30.51 -13.23
C VAL A 184 8.73 -30.79 -14.40
N LEU A 185 8.58 -29.84 -15.33
CA LEU A 185 7.79 -30.01 -16.56
C LEU A 185 8.52 -30.80 -17.66
N GLY A 186 9.73 -31.32 -17.39
CA GLY A 186 10.54 -32.09 -18.34
C GLY A 186 11.32 -31.24 -19.33
N VAL A 187 11.42 -29.93 -19.10
CA VAL A 187 12.21 -29.02 -19.93
C VAL A 187 13.66 -29.01 -19.44
N SER A 188 14.61 -29.26 -20.34
CA SER A 188 16.04 -29.11 -20.04
C SER A 188 16.37 -27.62 -19.93
N ALA A 189 16.44 -27.14 -18.68
CA ALA A 189 16.70 -25.75 -18.35
C ALA A 189 17.84 -25.65 -17.32
N ALA A 190 18.76 -24.73 -17.54
CA ALA A 190 19.89 -24.44 -16.66
C ALA A 190 19.97 -22.95 -16.34
N ARG A 191 20.16 -22.62 -15.06
CA ARG A 191 20.27 -21.23 -14.60
C ARG A 191 21.72 -20.75 -14.59
N GLN A 192 22.00 -19.59 -15.15
CA GLN A 192 23.27 -18.88 -15.00
C GLN A 192 23.01 -17.46 -14.46
N GLY A 193 23.25 -17.24 -13.17
CA GLY A 193 22.86 -15.98 -12.53
C GLY A 193 21.35 -15.78 -12.55
N ASN A 194 20.89 -14.72 -13.24
CA ASN A 194 19.47 -14.40 -13.44
C ASN A 194 18.98 -14.71 -14.87
N THR A 195 19.75 -15.45 -15.67
CA THR A 195 19.30 -15.95 -16.98
C THR A 195 19.03 -17.45 -16.90
N ILE A 196 18.06 -17.90 -17.71
CA ILE A 196 17.67 -19.31 -17.81
C ILE A 196 17.92 -19.74 -19.26
N ASN A 197 18.89 -20.63 -19.44
CA ASN A 197 19.19 -21.26 -20.72
C ASN A 197 18.29 -22.49 -20.85
N VAL A 198 17.57 -22.58 -21.97
CA VAL A 198 16.73 -23.72 -22.30
C VAL A 198 17.27 -24.31 -23.58
N ASP A 199 17.61 -25.60 -23.60
CA ASP A 199 18.33 -26.23 -24.73
C ASP A 199 17.57 -26.17 -26.07
N THR A 200 16.26 -25.96 -26.01
CA THR A 200 15.37 -25.88 -27.17
C THR A 200 15.13 -24.45 -27.66
N LEU A 201 15.65 -23.44 -26.95
CA LEU A 201 15.55 -22.03 -27.30
C LEU A 201 16.92 -21.51 -27.75
N ASP A 202 16.91 -20.66 -28.77
CA ASP A 202 18.14 -20.10 -29.34
C ASP A 202 18.74 -19.00 -28.46
N GLU A 203 17.91 -18.24 -27.72
CA GLU A 203 18.39 -17.25 -26.75
C GLU A 203 17.95 -17.56 -25.32
N ALA A 204 18.79 -17.16 -24.38
CA ALA A 204 18.52 -17.29 -22.96
C ALA A 204 17.35 -16.40 -22.52
N LEU A 205 16.51 -16.94 -21.65
CA LEU A 205 15.45 -16.16 -21.01
C LEU A 205 16.05 -15.29 -19.90
N GLU A 206 16.07 -13.98 -20.10
CA GLU A 206 16.51 -13.05 -19.07
C GLU A 206 15.40 -12.75 -18.06
N VAL A 207 15.64 -13.11 -16.80
CA VAL A 207 14.75 -12.71 -15.69
C VAL A 207 14.92 -11.24 -15.34
N ALA A 208 16.06 -10.63 -15.72
CA ALA A 208 16.46 -9.29 -15.31
C ALA A 208 15.67 -8.16 -16.00
N GLU A 209 15.47 -8.25 -17.32
CA GLU A 209 14.80 -7.21 -18.11
C GLU A 209 13.33 -7.54 -18.41
N ALA A 210 12.95 -8.81 -18.46
CA ALA A 210 11.67 -9.19 -19.03
C ALA A 210 10.43 -8.84 -18.18
N CYS A 211 10.57 -8.64 -16.85
CA CYS A 211 9.54 -8.03 -16.01
C CYS A 211 10.16 -7.50 -14.75
N SER A 212 10.05 -6.20 -14.52
CA SER A 212 10.39 -5.60 -13.24
C SER A 212 9.50 -6.19 -12.13
N GLY A 213 9.92 -7.30 -11.51
CA GLY A 213 9.17 -7.95 -10.41
C GLY A 213 8.88 -6.99 -9.26
N LEU A 214 9.69 -5.93 -9.14
CA LEU A 214 9.48 -4.80 -8.26
C LEU A 214 8.23 -3.96 -8.59
N ARG A 215 7.91 -3.73 -9.87
CA ARG A 215 6.64 -3.09 -10.29
C ARG A 215 5.46 -3.88 -9.73
N MET A 216 5.52 -5.21 -9.88
CA MET A 216 4.46 -6.07 -9.39
C MET A 216 4.36 -6.06 -7.86
N LEU A 217 5.51 -6.11 -7.19
CA LEU A 217 5.58 -6.04 -5.73
C LEU A 217 5.03 -4.72 -5.18
N THR A 218 5.35 -3.60 -5.82
CA THR A 218 4.88 -2.27 -5.38
C THR A 218 3.39 -2.10 -5.62
N ILE A 219 2.86 -2.54 -6.77
CA ILE A 219 1.43 -2.54 -7.06
C ILE A 219 0.67 -3.46 -6.08
N PHE A 220 1.10 -4.70 -5.92
CA PHE A 220 0.45 -5.64 -5.00
C PHE A 220 0.60 -5.21 -3.55
N GLY A 221 1.74 -4.66 -3.15
CA GLY A 221 1.93 -4.10 -1.81
C GLY A 221 0.95 -2.97 -1.52
N ALA A 222 0.84 -2.00 -2.44
CA ALA A 222 -0.13 -0.91 -2.32
C ALA A 222 -1.57 -1.43 -2.30
N MET A 223 -1.90 -2.41 -3.14
CA MET A 223 -3.23 -2.99 -3.20
C MET A 223 -3.58 -3.84 -1.97
N SER A 224 -2.65 -4.64 -1.44
CA SER A 224 -2.84 -5.40 -0.20
C SER A 224 -3.07 -4.46 0.99
N VAL A 225 -2.33 -3.35 1.07
CA VAL A 225 -2.57 -2.32 2.09
C VAL A 225 -3.94 -1.68 1.90
N ALA A 226 -4.28 -1.25 0.69
CA ALA A 226 -5.58 -0.68 0.36
C ALA A 226 -6.74 -1.61 0.74
N LEU A 227 -6.59 -2.91 0.46
CA LEU A 227 -7.56 -3.94 0.79
C LEU A 227 -7.72 -4.10 2.30
N VAL A 228 -6.62 -4.24 3.02
CA VAL A 228 -6.59 -4.37 4.49
C VAL A 228 -7.19 -3.15 5.20
N MET A 229 -7.09 -1.96 4.58
CA MET A 229 -7.72 -0.73 5.07
C MET A 229 -9.24 -0.68 4.89
N ILE A 230 -9.81 -1.53 4.02
CA ILE A 230 -11.25 -1.56 3.70
C ILE A 230 -11.94 -2.78 4.34
N ILE A 231 -11.29 -3.94 4.38
CA ILE A 231 -11.91 -5.16 4.90
C ILE A 231 -11.90 -5.18 6.43
N ASP A 232 -13.05 -5.51 7.03
CA ASP A 232 -13.17 -5.83 8.44
C ASP A 232 -12.73 -7.28 8.72
N ARG A 233 -11.46 -7.45 9.11
CA ARG A 233 -10.80 -8.73 9.42
C ARG A 233 -9.94 -8.56 10.66
N PRO A 234 -9.68 -9.65 11.43
CA PRO A 234 -8.75 -9.60 12.54
C PRO A 234 -7.36 -9.17 12.08
N TRP A 235 -6.60 -8.53 12.97
CA TRP A 235 -5.29 -7.97 12.65
C TRP A 235 -4.28 -9.01 12.13
N TRP A 236 -4.43 -10.28 12.54
CA TRP A 236 -3.62 -11.39 12.04
C TRP A 236 -3.88 -11.68 10.56
N ASP A 237 -5.14 -11.74 10.13
CA ASP A 237 -5.50 -11.92 8.71
C ASP A 237 -4.96 -10.75 7.88
N LYS A 238 -5.12 -9.52 8.41
CA LYS A 238 -4.56 -8.30 7.81
C LYS A 238 -3.05 -8.41 7.63
N LEU A 239 -2.33 -8.90 8.64
CA LEU A 239 -0.88 -9.10 8.55
C LEU A 239 -0.50 -10.18 7.53
N ILE A 240 -1.25 -11.28 7.46
CA ILE A 240 -1.01 -12.35 6.48
C ILE A 240 -1.16 -11.80 5.05
N ILE A 241 -2.25 -11.07 4.77
CA ILE A 241 -2.52 -10.44 3.47
C ILE A 241 -1.43 -9.42 3.07
N LEU A 242 -0.86 -8.71 4.04
CA LEU A 242 0.25 -7.78 3.78
C LEU A 242 1.54 -8.53 3.43
N LEU A 243 1.85 -9.59 4.18
CA LEU A 243 3.05 -10.39 3.96
C LEU A 243 2.97 -11.23 2.69
N SER A 244 1.76 -11.61 2.27
CA SER A 244 1.52 -12.41 1.07
C SER A 244 1.76 -11.66 -0.24
N ALA A 245 1.79 -10.33 -0.22
CA ALA A 245 2.10 -9.52 -1.40
C ALA A 245 3.45 -9.94 -2.05
N ILE A 246 4.44 -10.29 -1.23
CA ILE A 246 5.77 -10.73 -1.70
C ILE A 246 5.70 -12.10 -2.40
N PRO A 247 5.21 -13.19 -1.76
CA PRO A 247 5.11 -14.49 -2.42
C PRO A 247 4.14 -14.48 -3.60
N ILE A 248 3.05 -13.70 -3.56
CA ILE A 248 2.13 -13.54 -4.70
C ILE A 248 2.86 -12.89 -5.88
N ALA A 249 3.60 -11.80 -5.65
CA ALA A 249 4.38 -11.15 -6.70
C ALA A 249 5.45 -12.09 -7.29
N LEU A 250 6.13 -12.87 -6.45
CA LEU A 250 7.11 -13.86 -6.87
C LEU A 250 6.46 -15.00 -7.68
N ALA A 251 5.37 -15.58 -7.18
CA ALA A 251 4.65 -16.66 -7.86
C ALA A 251 4.10 -16.22 -9.22
N SER A 252 3.50 -15.03 -9.29
CA SER A 252 3.05 -14.45 -10.56
C SER A 252 4.21 -14.30 -11.55
N ASN A 253 5.38 -13.86 -11.09
CA ASN A 253 6.54 -13.72 -11.97
C ASN A 253 7.09 -15.08 -12.44
N VAL A 254 7.11 -16.09 -11.57
CA VAL A 254 7.49 -17.46 -11.94
C VAL A 254 6.55 -18.03 -12.99
N ILE A 255 5.23 -17.92 -12.77
CA ILE A 255 4.21 -18.38 -13.73
C ILE A 255 4.43 -17.74 -15.09
N ARG A 256 4.71 -16.43 -15.13
CA ARG A 256 4.99 -15.71 -16.37
C ARG A 256 6.24 -16.23 -17.08
N ILE A 257 7.37 -16.34 -16.37
CA ILE A 257 8.65 -16.80 -16.97
C ILE A 257 8.46 -18.21 -17.56
N VAL A 258 7.82 -19.11 -16.82
CA VAL A 258 7.53 -20.48 -17.29
C VAL A 258 6.59 -20.46 -18.48
N ALA A 259 5.51 -19.68 -18.44
CA ALA A 259 4.57 -19.57 -19.56
C ALA A 259 5.23 -19.01 -20.82
N THR A 260 6.07 -17.98 -20.69
CA THR A 260 6.85 -17.41 -21.79
C THR A 260 7.80 -18.46 -22.39
N ALA A 261 8.52 -19.22 -21.55
CA ALA A 261 9.40 -20.29 -22.01
C ALA A 261 8.64 -21.35 -22.83
N LEU A 262 7.52 -21.84 -22.29
CA LEU A 262 6.70 -22.87 -22.95
C LEU A 262 6.08 -22.35 -24.26
N LEU A 263 5.68 -21.08 -24.32
CA LEU A 263 5.17 -20.47 -25.55
C LEU A 263 6.26 -20.38 -26.62
N TYR A 264 7.47 -19.95 -26.27
CA TYR A 264 8.59 -19.94 -27.22
C TYR A 264 8.97 -21.34 -27.69
N MET A 265 8.92 -22.35 -26.82
CA MET A 265 9.15 -23.74 -27.21
C MET A 265 8.08 -24.27 -28.17
N ALA A 266 6.81 -23.86 -28.00
CA ALA A 266 5.70 -24.36 -28.81
C ALA A 266 5.61 -23.69 -30.19
N PHE A 267 5.95 -22.40 -30.28
CA PHE A 267 5.71 -21.58 -31.47
C PHE A 267 6.99 -21.02 -32.11
N GLY A 268 8.16 -21.27 -31.51
CA GLY A 268 9.45 -20.70 -31.94
C GLY A 268 9.65 -19.27 -31.43
N GLN A 269 10.89 -18.99 -31.00
CA GLN A 269 11.29 -17.70 -30.45
C GLN A 269 11.31 -16.57 -31.49
N ASP A 270 11.55 -16.90 -32.76
CA ASP A 270 11.61 -15.93 -33.85
C ASP A 270 10.24 -15.43 -34.33
N THR A 271 9.15 -15.92 -33.75
CA THR A 271 7.80 -15.63 -34.20
C THR A 271 7.41 -14.18 -33.87
N PRO A 272 7.32 -13.26 -34.87
CA PRO A 272 7.24 -11.82 -34.60
C PRO A 272 5.95 -11.41 -33.88
N TRP A 273 4.83 -12.08 -34.19
CA TRP A 273 3.56 -11.82 -33.53
C TRP A 273 3.58 -12.28 -32.07
N LEU A 274 4.29 -13.37 -31.76
CA LEU A 274 4.40 -13.92 -30.41
C LEU A 274 5.26 -13.02 -29.53
N ASN A 275 6.41 -12.57 -30.03
CA ASN A 275 7.24 -11.59 -29.34
C ASN A 275 6.45 -10.31 -29.05
N LYS A 276 5.71 -9.80 -30.04
CA LYS A 276 4.85 -8.64 -29.84
C LYS A 276 3.78 -8.88 -28.77
N ILE A 277 3.10 -10.02 -28.78
CA ILE A 277 2.10 -10.35 -27.75
C ILE A 277 2.76 -10.49 -26.38
N ILE A 278 3.86 -11.22 -26.26
CA ILE A 278 4.53 -11.43 -24.98
C ILE A 278 5.05 -10.09 -24.44
N HIS A 279 5.66 -9.24 -25.26
CA HIS A 279 6.13 -7.92 -24.80
C HIS A 279 4.99 -6.96 -24.46
N ASP A 280 3.94 -6.88 -25.29
CA ASP A 280 2.82 -5.95 -25.08
C ASP A 280 1.86 -6.43 -23.96
N TRP A 281 1.67 -7.75 -23.80
CA TRP A 281 0.69 -8.33 -22.87
C TRP A 281 1.30 -8.91 -21.60
N ALA A 282 2.61 -9.13 -21.49
CA ALA A 282 3.21 -9.64 -20.25
C ALA A 282 2.87 -8.74 -19.05
N GLY A 283 2.88 -7.41 -19.23
CA GLY A 283 2.50 -6.47 -18.16
C GLY A 283 1.02 -6.58 -17.78
N PHE A 284 0.12 -6.72 -18.75
CA PHE A 284 -1.32 -6.81 -18.52
C PHE A 284 -1.76 -8.16 -17.96
N ALA A 285 -1.21 -9.27 -18.45
CA ALA A 285 -1.56 -10.63 -18.01
C ALA A 285 -1.17 -10.89 -16.54
N MET A 286 -0.16 -10.18 -16.03
CA MET A 286 0.31 -10.31 -14.66
C MET A 286 -0.70 -9.79 -13.63
N MET A 287 -1.44 -8.73 -13.95
CA MET A 287 -2.44 -8.13 -13.04
C MET A 287 -3.56 -9.12 -12.68
N PRO A 288 -4.25 -9.78 -13.63
CA PRO A 288 -5.22 -10.82 -13.34
C PRO A 288 -4.64 -12.01 -12.56
N ILE A 289 -3.40 -12.44 -12.85
CA ILE A 289 -2.78 -13.58 -12.17
C ILE A 289 -2.64 -13.29 -10.67
N GLY A 290 -2.00 -12.19 -10.30
CA GLY A 290 -1.82 -11.93 -8.87
C GLY A 290 -3.08 -11.42 -8.17
N LEU A 291 -4.03 -10.78 -8.88
CA LEU A 291 -5.39 -10.55 -8.35
C LEU A 291 -6.10 -11.88 -8.05
N GLY A 292 -5.97 -12.86 -8.94
CA GLY A 292 -6.50 -14.21 -8.75
C GLY A 292 -5.86 -14.92 -7.56
N LEU A 293 -4.54 -14.83 -7.40
CA LEU A 293 -3.82 -15.38 -6.25
C LEU A 293 -4.24 -14.72 -4.93
N LEU A 294 -4.40 -13.38 -4.91
CA LEU A 294 -4.91 -12.67 -3.74
C LEU A 294 -6.35 -13.08 -3.42
N TRP A 295 -7.21 -13.24 -4.44
CA TRP A 295 -8.57 -13.73 -4.25
C TRP A 295 -8.59 -15.16 -3.68
N ILE A 296 -7.73 -16.04 -4.19
CA ILE A 296 -7.57 -17.40 -3.66
C ILE A 296 -7.13 -17.36 -2.20
N GLU A 297 -6.16 -16.51 -1.85
CA GLU A 297 -5.73 -16.33 -0.48
C GLU A 297 -6.89 -15.88 0.41
N LEU A 298 -7.65 -14.86 0.01
CA LEU A 298 -8.82 -14.39 0.76
C LEU A 298 -9.89 -15.49 0.88
N ALA A 299 -10.09 -16.30 -0.16
CA ALA A 299 -11.01 -17.43 -0.13
C ALA A 299 -10.54 -18.50 0.86
N ILE A 300 -9.24 -18.81 0.90
CA ILE A 300 -8.65 -19.74 1.86
C ILE A 300 -8.80 -19.20 3.28
N LEU A 301 -8.39 -17.94 3.52
CA LEU A 301 -8.52 -17.28 4.82
C LEU A 301 -9.97 -17.27 5.27
N SER A 302 -10.93 -16.95 4.39
CA SER A 302 -12.36 -16.95 4.74
C SER A 302 -12.91 -18.32 5.18
N ARG A 303 -12.27 -19.41 4.79
CA ARG A 303 -12.63 -20.78 5.22
C ARG A 303 -11.89 -21.21 6.48
N LEU A 304 -10.72 -20.64 6.73
CA LEU A 304 -9.84 -21.01 7.85
C LEU A 304 -10.08 -20.14 9.08
N THR A 305 -10.49 -18.88 8.87
CA THR A 305 -10.77 -17.90 9.90
C THR A 305 -12.27 -17.63 9.94
N ILE A 306 -12.85 -17.79 11.13
CA ILE A 306 -14.25 -17.47 11.37
C ILE A 306 -14.36 -15.95 11.20
N PRO A 307 -15.24 -15.43 10.32
CA PRO A 307 -15.55 -14.00 10.29
C PRO A 307 -15.90 -13.58 11.72
N ILE A 308 -15.38 -12.46 12.20
CA ILE A 308 -15.84 -11.93 13.48
C ILE A 308 -17.34 -11.68 13.28
N ASP A 309 -18.19 -12.45 13.96
CA ASP A 309 -19.63 -12.30 13.85
C ASP A 309 -19.97 -10.85 14.16
N ALA A 310 -20.62 -10.19 13.20
CA ALA A 310 -21.16 -8.85 13.37
C ALA A 310 -22.26 -8.81 14.45
N ASP A 311 -22.63 -9.94 15.04
CA ASP A 311 -23.66 -10.07 16.07
C ASP A 311 -23.20 -9.61 17.47
N ASP A 312 -21.92 -9.27 17.65
CA ASP A 312 -21.43 -8.53 18.83
C ASP A 312 -21.55 -6.99 18.66
N PHE A 313 -22.04 -6.50 17.50
CA PHE A 313 -22.45 -5.10 17.37
C PHE A 313 -23.85 -4.92 17.97
N VAL A 314 -23.91 -4.47 19.22
CA VAL A 314 -24.99 -3.57 19.61
C VAL A 314 -24.64 -2.21 18.98
N PRO A 315 -25.41 -1.70 18.00
CA PRO A 315 -25.23 -0.34 17.54
C PRO A 315 -25.51 0.57 18.74
N TYR A 316 -24.49 1.26 19.21
CA TYR A 316 -24.62 2.28 20.24
C TYR A 316 -25.66 3.30 19.74
N GLY A 317 -26.85 3.31 20.35
CA GLY A 317 -27.95 4.23 20.00
C GLY A 317 -29.27 3.63 19.53
N ARG A 318 -29.47 2.30 19.47
CA ARG A 318 -30.85 1.77 19.46
C ARG A 318 -31.39 1.77 20.88
N ALA A 319 -32.21 2.76 21.20
CA ALA A 319 -33.15 2.64 22.31
C ALA A 319 -33.97 1.37 22.08
N THR A 320 -33.80 0.38 22.96
CA THR A 320 -34.77 -0.70 23.12
C THR A 320 -36.06 -0.06 23.60
N THR A 321 -36.99 0.20 22.67
CA THR A 321 -38.39 0.38 23.01
C THR A 321 -38.97 -1.00 23.32
N ALA A 322 -38.98 -1.33 24.61
CA ALA A 322 -40.00 -2.15 25.26
C ALA A 322 -40.04 -1.73 26.73
#